data_AF-A0A1M7UZH6-F1
#
_entry.id   AF-A0A1M7UZH6-F1
#
_cell.length_a   1.000
_cell.length_b   1.000
_cell.length_c   1.000
_cell.angle_alpha   90.00
_cell.angle_beta   90.00
_cell.angle_gamma   90.00
#
_symmetry.space_group_name_H-M   'P 1'
#
loop_
_entity.id
_entity.type
_entity.pdbx_description
1 polymer ?
#
loop_
_entity_poly.entity_id
_entity_poly.type
_entity_poly.pdbx_seq_one_letter_code
_entity_poly.pdbx_strand_id
1 'polypeptide(L)'
;MPSPLTPDERRRRRAALRRHHPDLGGDAEEFLRTLRAWGSPPAAGTPPPAGSEVRFVRRPRGLRRLSAWWRARRSPAPRRVV
;
A
#
# COMPACT_ATOMS: atom_id res chain seq x y z
N MET A 1 -6.86 -9.48 17.62
CA MET A 1 -6.05 -8.63 16.71
C MET A 1 -5.11 -9.54 15.96
N PRO A 2 -5.14 -9.63 14.62
CA PRO A 2 -4.14 -10.43 13.91
C PRO A 2 -2.76 -9.88 14.26
N SER A 3 -1.86 -10.75 14.72
CA SER A 3 -0.50 -10.37 15.10
C SER A 3 0.16 -9.66 13.92
N PRO A 4 0.82 -8.50 14.12
CA PRO A 4 1.41 -7.76 13.03
C PRO A 4 2.52 -8.59 12.39
N LEU A 5 2.36 -8.93 11.10
CA LEU A 5 3.37 -9.63 10.30
C LEU A 5 4.74 -8.97 10.48
N THR A 6 5.75 -9.79 10.73
CA THR A 6 7.16 -9.38 10.81
C THR A 6 7.59 -8.70 9.50
N PRO A 7 8.66 -7.87 9.51
CA PRO A 7 9.15 -7.22 8.30
C PRO A 7 9.42 -8.19 7.14
N ASP A 8 9.93 -9.39 7.43
CA ASP A 8 10.25 -10.40 6.43
C ASP A 8 9.03 -11.11 5.89
N GLU A 9 8.04 -11.42 6.73
CA GLU A 9 6.75 -11.94 6.28
C GLU A 9 6.05 -10.96 5.34
N ARG A 10 6.08 -9.65 5.65
CA ARG A 10 5.55 -8.63 4.73
C ARG A 10 6.28 -8.58 3.40
N ARG A 11 7.60 -8.84 3.40
CA ARG A 11 8.40 -8.90 2.16
C ARG A 11 8.01 -10.13 1.33
N ARG A 12 7.94 -11.30 1.97
CA ARG A 12 7.53 -12.57 1.33
C ARG A 12 6.12 -12.47 0.75
N ARG A 13 5.17 -11.95 1.53
CA ARG A 13 3.79 -11.71 1.08
C ARG A 13 3.73 -10.82 -0.16
N ARG A 14 4.45 -9.69 -0.17
CA ARG A 14 4.48 -8.78 -1.33
C ARG A 14 5.11 -9.42 -2.57
N ALA A 15 6.18 -10.19 -2.40
CA ALA A 15 6.81 -10.90 -3.51
C ALA A 15 5.84 -11.92 -4.13
N ALA A 16 5.16 -12.72 -3.29
CA ALA A 16 4.17 -13.69 -3.74
C ALA A 16 2.99 -13.02 -4.49
N LEU A 17 2.45 -11.93 -3.96
CA LEU A 17 1.35 -11.19 -4.59
C LEU A 17 1.77 -10.52 -5.91
N ARG A 18 2.99 -10.01 -5.98
CA ARG A 18 3.48 -9.33 -7.19
C ARG A 18 3.62 -10.28 -8.38
N ARG A 19 3.90 -11.57 -8.12
CA ARG A 19 4.04 -12.60 -9.17
C ARG A 19 2.77 -12.78 -9.99
N HIS A 20 1.59 -12.67 -9.37
CA HIS A 20 0.30 -12.91 -10.02
C HIS A 20 -0.50 -11.61 -10.22
N HIS A 21 0.13 -10.44 -10.10
CA HIS A 21 -0.62 -9.18 -10.05
C HIS A 21 -1.25 -8.85 -11.42
N PRO A 22 -2.58 -8.59 -11.50
CA PRO A 22 -3.27 -8.35 -12.76
C PRO A 22 -2.76 -7.10 -13.50
N ASP A 23 -2.45 -6.01 -12.79
CA ASP A 23 -1.85 -4.81 -13.41
C ASP A 23 -0.45 -5.05 -14.02
N LEU A 24 0.18 -6.19 -13.74
CA LEU A 24 1.46 -6.61 -14.33
C LEU A 24 1.26 -7.72 -15.40
N GLY A 25 0.01 -8.00 -15.79
CA GLY A 25 -0.33 -9.09 -16.72
C GLY A 25 -0.43 -10.47 -16.07
N GLY A 26 -0.52 -10.54 -14.74
CA GLY A 26 -0.73 -11.80 -14.00
C GLY A 26 -2.18 -12.24 -13.96
N ASP A 27 -2.41 -13.49 -13.55
CA ASP A 27 -3.76 -14.06 -13.41
C ASP A 27 -4.45 -13.57 -12.11
N ALA A 28 -5.63 -12.97 -12.29
CA ALA A 28 -6.47 -12.48 -11.20
C ALA A 28 -6.95 -13.61 -10.28
N GLU A 29 -7.20 -14.82 -10.79
CA GLU A 29 -7.66 -15.94 -9.97
C GLU A 29 -6.53 -16.49 -9.09
N GLU A 30 -5.33 -16.68 -9.64
CA GLU A 30 -4.12 -16.98 -8.88
C GLU A 30 -3.80 -15.90 -7.83
N PHE A 31 -4.00 -14.63 -8.16
CA PHE A 31 -3.84 -13.54 -7.22
C PHE A 31 -4.79 -13.67 -6.01
N LEU A 32 -6.07 -13.92 -6.26
CA LEU A 32 -7.07 -14.11 -5.20
C LEU A 32 -6.81 -15.37 -4.38
N ARG A 33 -6.38 -16.47 -5.00
CA ARG A 33 -5.94 -17.69 -4.30
C ARG A 33 -4.77 -17.39 -3.35
N THR A 34 -3.77 -16.66 -3.85
CA THR A 34 -2.61 -16.25 -3.06
C THR A 34 -3.03 -15.34 -1.89
N LEU A 35 -3.93 -14.38 -2.11
CA LEU A 35 -4.45 -13.51 -1.05
C LEU A 35 -5.13 -14.29 0.09
N ARG A 36 -5.97 -15.28 -0.27
CA ARG A 36 -6.66 -16.15 0.69
C ARG A 36 -5.67 -17.01 1.49
N ALA A 37 -4.65 -17.57 0.85
CA ALA A 37 -3.62 -18.39 1.49
C ALA A 37 -2.84 -17.61 2.59
N TRP A 38 -2.64 -16.32 2.39
CA TRP A 38 -1.99 -15.45 3.39
C TRP A 38 -2.93 -14.98 4.51
N GLY A 39 -4.19 -15.42 4.55
CA GLY A 39 -5.18 -14.95 5.53
C GLY A 39 -5.38 -13.43 5.46
N SER A 40 -5.18 -12.84 4.28
CA SER A 40 -5.23 -11.38 4.14
C SER A 40 -6.65 -10.91 4.45
N PRO A 41 -6.83 -9.88 5.30
CA PRO A 41 -8.10 -9.19 5.34
C PRO A 41 -8.44 -8.69 3.93
N PRO A 42 -9.73 -8.55 3.62
CA PRO A 42 -10.19 -8.12 2.31
C PRO A 42 -9.44 -6.87 1.85
N ALA A 43 -9.15 -6.82 0.55
CA ALA A 43 -8.31 -5.79 -0.05
C ALA A 43 -8.80 -4.38 0.34
N ALA A 44 -7.88 -3.43 0.43
CA ALA A 44 -8.22 -2.02 0.60
C ALA A 44 -9.11 -1.58 -0.58
N GLY A 45 -10.42 -1.55 -0.36
CA GLY A 45 -11.43 -1.36 -1.42
C GLY A 45 -12.66 -2.24 -1.28
N THR A 46 -12.59 -3.35 -0.53
CA THR A 46 -13.80 -4.07 -0.12
C THR A 46 -14.52 -3.22 0.92
N PRO A 47 -15.79 -2.83 0.69
CA PRO A 47 -16.54 -2.08 1.67
C PRO A 47 -16.63 -2.93 2.95
N PRO A 48 -16.25 -2.36 4.10
CA PRO A 48 -16.34 -3.09 5.35
C PRO A 48 -17.82 -3.35 5.69
N PRO A 49 -18.13 -4.40 6.46
CA PRO A 49 -19.50 -4.70 6.84
C PRO A 49 -20.14 -3.49 7.54
N ALA A 50 -21.43 -3.25 7.27
CA ALA A 50 -22.18 -2.15 7.86
C ALA A 50 -22.05 -2.19 9.39
N GLY A 51 -21.51 -1.12 9.99
CA GLY A 51 -21.22 -1.02 11.43
C GLY A 51 -19.74 -1.11 11.83
N SER A 52 -18.81 -1.21 10.88
CA SER A 52 -17.38 -1.17 11.17
C SER A 52 -16.90 0.22 11.65
N GLU A 53 -16.28 0.27 12.83
CA GLU A 53 -15.70 1.49 13.41
C GLU A 53 -14.56 2.05 12.54
N VAL A 54 -14.74 3.27 12.02
CA VAL A 54 -13.70 3.97 11.24
C VAL A 54 -12.73 4.66 12.20
N ARG A 55 -11.49 4.13 12.30
CA ARG A 55 -10.43 4.74 13.10
C ARG A 55 -9.50 5.60 12.26
N PHE A 56 -9.50 6.91 12.53
CA PHE A 56 -8.56 7.84 11.93
C PHE A 56 -7.21 7.80 12.67
N VAL A 57 -6.16 7.31 11.99
CA VAL A 57 -4.80 7.29 12.56
C VAL A 57 -3.98 8.43 11.97
N ARG A 58 -3.65 9.43 12.78
CA ARG A 58 -2.80 10.55 12.35
C ARG A 58 -1.32 10.15 12.48
N ARG A 59 -0.63 9.99 11.34
CA ARG A 59 0.82 9.73 11.34
C ARG A 59 1.60 11.01 11.01
N PRO A 60 2.27 11.65 12.00
CA PRO A 60 2.95 12.93 11.78
C PRO A 60 4.06 12.85 10.73
N ARG A 61 4.74 11.70 10.61
CA ARG A 61 5.78 11.46 9.59
C ARG A 61 5.21 11.37 8.16
N GLY A 62 3.96 10.95 7.99
CA GLY A 62 3.31 10.84 6.67
C GLY A 62 2.99 12.20 6.07
N LEU A 63 2.44 13.12 6.90
CA LEU A 63 2.17 14.50 6.49
C LEU A 63 3.45 15.25 6.09
N ARG A 64 4.56 15.04 6.83
CA ARG A 64 5.86 15.62 6.47
C ARG A 64 6.40 15.12 5.12
N ARG A 65 6.19 13.85 4.79
CA ARG A 65 6.60 13.29 3.50
C ARG A 65 5.75 13.82 2.35
N LEU A 66 4.43 13.93 2.56
CA LEU A 66 3.52 14.47 1.56
C LEU A 66 3.83 15.95 1.26
N SER A 67 4.06 16.77 2.30
CA SER A 67 4.42 18.18 2.12
C SER A 67 5.80 18.37 1.49
N ALA A 68 6.77 17.49 1.78
CA ALA A 68 8.08 17.50 1.11
C ALA A 68 7.95 17.15 -0.38
N TRP A 69 7.21 16.10 -0.71
CA TRP A 69 6.94 15.71 -2.10
C TRP A 69 6.23 16.82 -2.88
N TRP A 70 5.25 17.47 -2.27
CA TRP A 70 4.50 18.56 -2.90
C TRP A 70 5.36 19.80 -3.14
N ARG A 71 6.26 20.13 -2.19
CA ARG A 71 7.27 21.18 -2.37
C ARG A 71 8.26 20.85 -3.47
N ALA A 72 8.77 19.61 -3.52
CA ALA A 72 9.69 19.17 -4.56
C ALA A 72 9.08 19.27 -5.97
N ARG A 73 7.77 19.04 -6.12
CA ARG A 73 7.05 19.24 -7.38
C ARG A 73 6.86 20.71 -7.78
N ARG A 74 6.90 21.63 -6.82
CA ARG A 74 6.63 23.05 -7.04
C ARG A 74 7.88 23.92 -7.10
N SER A 75 9.04 23.39 -6.74
CA SER A 75 10.31 24.10 -6.94
C SER A 75 10.59 24.18 -8.44
N PRO A 76 10.52 25.38 -9.05
CA PRO A 76 11.04 25.58 -10.40
C PRO A 76 12.54 25.29 -10.33
N ALA A 77 13.08 24.53 -11.29
CA ALA A 77 14.51 24.32 -11.39
C ALA A 77 15.22 25.69 -11.34
N PRO A 78 16.29 25.88 -10.55
CA PRO A 78 17.05 27.11 -10.60
C PRO A 78 17.60 27.24 -12.02
N ARG A 79 17.15 28.26 -12.77
CA ARG A 79 17.76 28.64 -14.04
C ARG A 79 19.21 28.96 -13.70
N ARG A 80 20.14 28.07 -14.09
CA ARG A 80 21.56 28.39 -14.14
C ARG A 80 21.70 29.55 -15.12
N VAL A 81 21.91 30.75 -14.58
CA VAL A 81 22.42 31.87 -15.37
C VAL A 81 23.89 31.56 -15.58
N VAL A 82 24.24 31.25 -16.82
CA VAL A 82 25.62 31.13 -17.32
C VAL A 82 26.12 32.53 -17.61
#